data_AF-A0A9E5WP09-F1
#
_entry.id   AF-A0A9E5WP09-F1
#
_cell.length_a   1.000
_cell.length_b   1.000
_cell.length_c   1.000
_cell.angle_alpha   90.00
_cell.angle_beta   90.00
_cell.angle_gamma   90.00
#
_symmetry.space_group_name_H-M   'P 1'
#
loop_
_entity.id
_entity.type
_entity.pdbx_description
1 polymer ?
#
loop_
_entity_poly.entity_id
_entity_poly.type
_entity_poly.pdbx_seq_one_letter_code
_entity_poly.pdbx_strand_id
1 'polypeptide(L)'
;MSEKKEREVGWEPCPKGEIGRMLEVIQRNRRRAALVQTAVAVAGAVLIAAVIVRSVPTHRAATRSGEMTCAEVLAYAPAYLSGRLDPQLRAKVEDHLRKCPGCRKKVEQMKGTRTSQRRGARQRTKRRAIVTPRLARNGADFLSGDRRESAG
;
A
#
# COMPACT_ATOMS: atom_id res chain seq x y z
N MET A 1 -37.19 39.10 -59.12
CA MET A 1 -37.36 37.64 -59.04
C MET A 1 -36.19 37.02 -59.78
N SER A 2 -35.13 36.65 -59.06
CA SER A 2 -33.91 36.09 -59.64
C SER A 2 -33.90 34.59 -59.40
N GLU A 3 -34.11 33.86 -60.49
CA GLU A 3 -34.17 32.41 -60.56
C GLU A 3 -32.78 31.83 -60.28
N LYS A 4 -32.58 31.27 -59.08
CA LYS A 4 -31.35 30.55 -58.73
C LYS A 4 -31.34 29.24 -59.51
N LYS A 5 -30.52 29.22 -60.56
CA LYS A 5 -30.18 28.03 -61.34
C LYS A 5 -29.35 27.09 -60.46
N GLU A 6 -30.01 26.14 -59.78
CA GLU A 6 -29.36 25.04 -59.10
C GLU A 6 -28.53 24.27 -60.13
N ARG A 7 -27.20 24.35 -60.02
CA ARG A 7 -26.31 23.50 -60.80
C ARG A 7 -26.42 22.11 -60.19
N GLU A 8 -27.05 21.19 -60.91
CA GLU A 8 -26.94 19.77 -60.64
C GLU A 8 -25.46 19.40 -60.67
N VAL A 9 -24.85 19.28 -59.48
CA VAL A 9 -23.51 18.75 -59.31
C VAL A 9 -23.64 17.26 -59.56
N GLY A 10 -23.47 16.87 -60.83
CA GLY A 10 -23.45 15.47 -61.25
C GLY A 10 -22.45 14.71 -60.40
N TRP A 11 -22.95 13.77 -59.60
CA TRP A 11 -22.12 12.90 -58.81
C TRP A 11 -21.34 11.98 -59.76
N GLU A 12 -20.07 12.29 -60.00
CA GLU A 12 -19.21 11.41 -60.80
C GLU A 12 -18.86 10.14 -60.00
N PRO A 13 -18.86 8.96 -60.63
CA PRO A 13 -18.48 7.72 -59.98
C PRO A 13 -17.01 7.80 -59.52
N CYS A 14 -16.79 7.59 -58.22
CA CYS A 14 -15.47 7.67 -57.60
C CYS A 14 -14.47 6.76 -58.33
N PRO A 15 -13.29 7.28 -58.74
CA PRO A 15 -12.29 6.47 -59.42
C PRO A 15 -11.84 5.31 -58.52
N LYS A 16 -11.87 4.10 -59.08
CA LYS A 16 -11.50 2.88 -58.35
C LYS A 16 -10.05 3.01 -57.83
N GLY A 17 -9.88 2.88 -56.51
CA GLY A 17 -8.56 2.79 -55.86
C GLY A 17 -8.11 4.03 -55.07
N GLU A 18 -8.82 5.15 -55.12
CA GLU A 18 -8.44 6.35 -54.34
C GLU A 18 -8.71 6.18 -52.83
N ILE A 19 -9.86 5.63 -52.47
CA ILE A 19 -10.21 5.29 -51.08
C ILE A 19 -9.25 4.22 -50.53
N GLY A 20 -8.84 3.26 -51.37
CA GLY A 20 -7.89 2.21 -51.00
C GLY A 20 -6.53 2.78 -50.58
N ARG A 21 -5.99 3.73 -51.37
CA ARG A 21 -4.73 4.41 -51.05
C ARG A 21 -4.80 5.18 -49.74
N MET A 22 -5.91 5.85 -49.45
CA MET A 22 -6.09 6.57 -48.18
C MET A 22 -6.16 5.60 -46.99
N LEU A 23 -6.89 4.49 -47.13
CA LEU A 23 -6.98 3.46 -46.09
C LEU A 23 -5.63 2.78 -45.84
N GLU A 24 -4.82 2.56 -46.87
CA GLU A 24 -3.50 1.96 -46.72
C GLU A 24 -2.55 2.83 -45.89
N VAL A 25 -2.57 4.15 -46.09
CA VAL A 25 -1.80 5.12 -45.28
C VAL A 25 -2.25 5.08 -43.82
N ILE A 26 -3.57 5.08 -43.57
CA ILE A 26 -4.13 5.05 -42.21
C ILE A 26 -3.77 3.73 -41.52
N GLN A 27 -3.89 2.59 -42.21
CA GLN A 27 -3.54 1.28 -41.66
C GLN A 27 -2.05 1.18 -41.32
N ARG A 28 -1.18 1.70 -42.18
CA ARG A 28 0.27 1.73 -41.94
C ARG A 28 0.62 2.55 -40.71
N ASN A 29 -0.05 3.68 -40.51
CA ASN A 29 0.18 4.55 -39.35
C ASN A 29 -0.30 3.91 -38.04
N ARG A 30 -1.46 3.22 -38.08
CA ARG A 30 -1.98 2.47 -36.92
C ARG A 30 -1.04 1.34 -36.48
N ARG A 31 -0.46 0.59 -37.43
CA ARG A 31 0.51 -0.48 -37.10
C ARG A 31 1.76 0.08 -36.42
N ARG A 32 2.28 1.22 -36.90
CA ARG A 32 3.43 1.90 -36.26
C ARG A 32 3.09 2.40 -34.86
N ALA A 33 1.91 3.00 -34.67
CA ALA A 33 1.48 3.48 -33.37
C ALA A 33 1.38 2.36 -32.32
N ALA A 34 0.84 1.19 -32.69
CA ALA A 34 0.74 0.05 -31.78
C ALA A 34 2.13 -0.48 -31.33
N LEU A 35 3.10 -0.54 -32.26
CA LEU A 35 4.47 -0.95 -31.94
C LEU A 35 5.18 0.09 -31.06
N VAL A 36 4.97 1.39 -31.31
CA VAL A 36 5.55 2.45 -30.47
C VAL A 36 4.94 2.45 -29.07
N GLN A 37 3.62 2.28 -28.95
CA GLN A 37 2.94 2.23 -27.65
C GLN A 37 3.41 1.05 -26.79
N THR A 38 3.58 -0.13 -27.37
CA THR A 38 4.10 -1.30 -26.65
C THR A 38 5.56 -1.10 -26.22
N ALA A 39 6.41 -0.55 -27.08
CA ALA A 39 7.80 -0.24 -26.73
C ALA A 39 7.91 0.77 -25.57
N VAL A 40 7.11 1.83 -25.59
CA VAL A 40 7.08 2.84 -24.52
C VAL A 40 6.63 2.23 -23.18
N ALA A 41 5.60 1.40 -23.18
CA ALA A 41 5.11 0.75 -21.97
C ALA A 41 6.16 -0.18 -21.33
N VAL A 42 6.86 -0.98 -22.15
CA VAL A 42 7.94 -1.88 -21.67
C VAL A 42 9.11 -1.08 -21.12
N ALA A 43 9.57 -0.04 -21.85
CA ALA A 43 10.64 0.82 -21.38
C ALA A 43 10.29 1.50 -20.03
N GLY A 44 9.06 1.98 -19.89
CA GLY A 44 8.55 2.55 -18.64
C GLY A 44 8.56 1.53 -17.49
N ALA A 45 8.06 0.31 -17.71
CA ALA A 45 8.06 -0.74 -16.70
C ALA A 45 9.48 -1.14 -16.25
N VAL A 46 10.44 -1.22 -17.18
CA VAL A 46 11.85 -1.52 -16.88
C VAL A 46 12.48 -0.41 -16.03
N LEU A 47 12.24 0.86 -16.36
CA LEU A 47 12.74 1.98 -15.55
C LEU A 47 12.16 1.98 -14.13
N ILE A 48 10.86 1.73 -13.99
CA ILE A 48 10.20 1.63 -12.68
C ILE A 48 10.81 0.47 -11.88
N ALA A 49 10.98 -0.70 -12.49
CA ALA A 49 11.59 -1.85 -11.83
C ALA A 49 13.03 -1.55 -11.38
N ALA A 50 13.84 -0.89 -12.23
CA ALA A 50 15.21 -0.50 -11.88
C ALA A 50 15.25 0.48 -10.70
N VAL A 51 14.33 1.46 -10.66
CA VAL A 51 14.18 2.37 -9.52
C VAL A 51 13.82 1.60 -8.26
N ILE A 52 12.85 0.70 -8.30
CA ILE A 52 12.46 -0.11 -7.14
C ILE A 52 13.64 -0.95 -6.64
N VAL A 53 14.36 -1.64 -7.54
CA VAL A 53 15.52 -2.46 -7.17
C VAL A 53 16.63 -1.64 -6.51
N ARG A 54 16.87 -0.40 -6.98
CA ARG A 54 17.87 0.50 -6.40
C ARG A 54 17.41 1.14 -5.08
N SER A 55 16.10 1.38 -4.94
CA SER A 55 15.52 2.10 -3.80
C SER A 55 15.23 1.20 -2.61
N VAL A 56 14.89 -0.07 -2.87
CA VAL A 56 14.68 -1.04 -1.81
C VAL A 56 16.05 -1.31 -1.20
N PRO A 57 16.32 -0.89 0.04
CA PRO A 57 17.56 -1.26 0.70
C PRO A 57 17.55 -2.78 0.75
N THR A 58 18.48 -3.38 0.00
CA THR A 58 18.75 -4.81 -0.02
C THR A 58 19.33 -5.21 1.33
N HIS A 59 18.53 -5.09 2.39
CA HIS A 59 18.70 -5.84 3.63
C HIS A 59 18.33 -7.31 3.37
N ARG A 60 18.82 -7.89 2.27
CA ARG A 60 18.82 -9.33 2.08
C ARG A 60 20.12 -9.85 2.66
N ALA A 61 19.97 -10.40 3.87
CA ALA A 61 20.68 -11.56 4.39
C ALA A 61 21.92 -11.98 3.57
N ALA A 62 23.03 -11.28 3.77
CA ALA A 62 24.34 -11.86 3.52
C ALA A 62 24.80 -12.48 4.84
N THR A 63 24.32 -13.69 5.12
CA THR A 63 24.93 -14.57 6.10
C THR A 63 26.26 -15.06 5.54
N ARG A 64 27.37 -14.59 6.11
CA ARG A 64 28.57 -15.41 6.23
C ARG A 64 29.13 -15.28 7.64
N SER A 65 29.15 -16.45 8.31
CA SER A 65 29.96 -16.83 9.47
C SER A 65 29.78 -16.05 10.77
N GLY A 66 28.93 -16.59 11.67
CA GLY A 66 28.99 -16.35 13.12
C GLY A 66 28.30 -15.08 13.64
N GLU A 67 27.88 -14.17 12.75
CA GLU A 67 27.21 -12.93 13.15
C GLU A 67 25.68 -13.10 13.19
N MET A 68 25.13 -12.78 14.35
CA MET A 68 23.72 -12.75 14.67
C MET A 68 22.89 -11.99 13.61
N THR A 69 21.77 -12.56 13.18
CA THR A 69 20.93 -11.93 12.15
C THR A 69 20.14 -10.74 12.70
N CYS A 70 19.75 -9.79 11.84
CA CYS A 70 18.89 -8.68 12.26
C CYS A 70 17.54 -9.16 12.85
N ALA A 71 17.01 -10.29 12.34
CA ALA A 71 15.78 -10.87 12.85
C ALA A 71 15.96 -11.41 14.27
N GLU A 72 17.07 -12.11 14.53
CA GLU A 72 17.43 -12.59 15.86
C GLU A 72 17.61 -11.42 16.83
N VAL A 73 18.36 -10.36 16.46
CA VAL A 73 18.54 -9.17 17.32
C VAL A 73 17.21 -8.56 17.73
N LEU A 74 16.27 -8.47 16.79
CA LEU A 74 14.93 -7.95 17.08
C LEU A 74 14.11 -8.90 17.96
N ALA A 75 14.27 -10.21 17.81
CA ALA A 75 13.64 -11.20 18.70
C ALA A 75 14.16 -11.10 20.14
N TYR A 76 15.46 -10.85 20.33
CA TYR A 76 16.06 -10.66 21.66
C TYR A 76 15.94 -9.23 22.21
N ALA A 77 15.53 -8.25 21.39
CA ALA A 77 15.42 -6.86 21.81
C ALA A 77 14.56 -6.67 23.08
N PRO A 78 13.39 -7.30 23.26
CA PRO A 78 12.59 -7.13 24.48
C PRO A 78 13.30 -7.61 25.75
N ALA A 79 14.07 -8.70 25.65
CA ALA A 79 14.83 -9.31 26.73
C ALA A 79 16.13 -8.55 27.04
N TYR A 80 16.79 -8.02 26.00
CA TYR A 80 17.90 -7.07 26.12
C TYR A 80 17.45 -5.79 26.86
N LEU A 81 16.31 -5.22 26.47
CA LEU A 81 15.74 -4.04 27.11
C LEU A 81 15.25 -4.26 28.54
N SER A 82 14.92 -5.50 28.92
CA SER A 82 14.57 -5.85 30.30
C SER A 82 15.78 -6.29 31.14
N GLY A 83 16.98 -6.34 30.56
CA GLY A 83 18.19 -6.79 31.24
C GLY A 83 18.21 -8.27 31.60
N ARG A 84 17.34 -9.09 30.99
CA ARG A 84 17.22 -10.54 31.27
C ARG A 84 18.00 -11.42 30.29
N LEU A 85 18.88 -10.81 29.50
CA LEU A 85 19.65 -11.52 28.49
C LEU A 85 20.94 -12.07 29.10
N ASP A 86 21.32 -13.27 28.68
CA ASP A 86 22.62 -13.86 29.03
C ASP A 86 23.77 -12.92 28.60
N PRO A 87 24.83 -12.76 29.43
CA PRO A 87 25.94 -11.85 29.14
C PRO A 87 26.66 -12.15 27.82
N GLN A 88 26.78 -13.41 27.41
CA GLN A 88 27.40 -13.76 26.13
C GLN A 88 26.52 -13.31 24.96
N LEU A 89 25.21 -13.54 25.06
CA LEU A 89 24.26 -13.13 24.04
C LEU A 89 24.14 -11.61 23.95
N ARG A 90 24.26 -10.94 25.09
CA ARG A 90 24.27 -9.47 25.19
C ARG A 90 25.43 -8.87 24.40
N ALA A 91 26.64 -9.42 24.54
CA ALA A 91 27.80 -8.95 23.79
C ALA A 91 27.58 -9.07 22.27
N LYS A 92 26.99 -10.18 21.80
CA LYS A 92 26.65 -10.38 20.38
C LYS A 92 25.64 -9.36 19.87
N VAL A 93 24.59 -9.08 20.65
CA VAL A 93 23.59 -8.06 20.32
C VAL A 93 24.23 -6.67 20.26
N GLU A 94 25.07 -6.31 21.25
CA GLU A 94 25.74 -5.02 21.29
C GLU A 94 26.71 -4.83 20.11
N ASP A 95 27.47 -5.86 19.73
CA ASP A 95 28.33 -5.83 18.55
C ASP A 95 27.52 -5.61 17.26
N HIS A 96 26.41 -6.32 17.10
CA HIS A 96 25.51 -6.10 15.96
C HIS A 96 24.90 -4.68 15.95
N LEU A 97 24.52 -4.12 17.11
CA LEU A 97 24.00 -2.75 17.21
C LEU A 97 25.06 -1.68 16.91
N ARG A 98 26.35 -2.00 16.99
CA ARG A 98 27.45 -1.13 16.54
C ARG A 98 27.55 -1.13 15.01
N LYS A 99 27.41 -2.30 14.38
CA LYS A 99 27.53 -2.49 12.93
C LYS A 99 26.27 -2.08 12.16
N CYS A 100 25.07 -2.29 12.73
CA CYS A 100 23.80 -2.04 12.05
C CYS A 100 23.01 -0.86 12.65
N PRO A 101 23.01 0.33 11.99
CA PRO A 101 22.24 1.49 12.45
C PRO A 101 20.72 1.28 12.36
N GLY A 102 20.25 0.41 11.45
CA GLY A 102 18.83 0.08 11.31
C GLY A 102 18.28 -0.64 12.54
N CYS A 103 19.02 -1.63 13.06
CA CYS A 103 18.67 -2.33 14.30
C CYS A 103 18.70 -1.38 15.50
N ARG A 104 19.67 -0.47 15.57
CA ARG A 104 19.76 0.55 16.64
C ARG A 104 18.50 1.41 16.73
N LYS A 105 18.07 1.99 15.61
CA LYS A 105 16.84 2.82 15.57
C LYS A 105 15.60 2.04 16.02
N LYS A 106 15.46 0.77 15.62
CA LYS A 106 14.34 -0.08 16.04
C LYS A 106 14.35 -0.36 17.54
N VAL A 107 15.51 -0.67 18.12
CA VAL A 107 15.65 -0.89 19.57
C VAL A 107 15.35 0.38 20.36
N GLU A 108 15.79 1.55 19.89
CA GLU A 108 15.47 2.85 20.49
C GLU A 108 13.97 3.16 20.43
N GLN A 109 13.31 2.88 19.30
CA GLN A 109 11.87 3.04 19.16
C GLN A 109 11.11 2.18 20.19
N MET A 110 11.56 0.94 20.42
CA MET A 110 11.00 0.05 21.45
C MET A 110 11.24 0.56 22.89
N LYS A 111 12.33 1.31 23.15
CA LYS A 111 12.53 1.99 24.45
C LYS A 111 11.53 3.14 24.64
N GLY A 112 11.29 3.93 23.60
CA GLY A 112 10.38 5.06 23.62
C GLY A 112 8.93 4.65 23.93
N THR A 113 8.44 3.58 23.30
CA THR A 113 7.06 3.08 23.50
C THR A 113 6.80 2.58 24.93
N ARG A 114 7.78 1.96 25.59
CA ARG A 114 7.66 1.57 27.01
C ARG A 114 7.49 2.78 27.93
N THR A 115 8.13 3.89 27.61
CA THR A 115 8.09 5.11 28.43
C THR A 115 6.73 5.81 28.34
N SER A 116 6.12 5.84 27.16
CA SER A 116 4.76 6.38 26.99
C SER A 116 3.69 5.48 27.62
N GLN A 117 3.85 4.14 27.52
CA GLN A 117 2.91 3.20 28.12
C GLN A 117 2.86 3.27 29.66
N ARG A 118 4.01 3.47 30.33
CA ARG A 118 4.06 3.66 31.80
C ARG A 118 3.34 4.93 32.25
N ARG A 119 3.32 5.99 31.43
CA ARG A 119 2.59 7.23 31.74
C ARG A 119 1.08 7.06 31.60
N GLY A 120 0.61 6.32 30.60
CA GLY A 120 -0.82 6.03 30.41
C GLY A 120 -1.42 5.13 31.50
N ALA A 121 -0.69 4.11 31.97
CA ALA A 121 -1.16 3.21 33.02
C ALA A 121 -1.41 3.93 34.36
N ARG A 122 -0.61 4.96 34.68
CA ARG A 122 -0.76 5.76 35.91
C ARG A 122 -1.94 6.74 35.85
N GLN A 123 -2.39 7.14 34.66
CA GLN A 123 -3.56 8.01 34.50
C GLN A 123 -4.89 7.24 34.56
N ARG A 124 -4.89 5.94 34.21
CA ARG A 124 -6.10 5.13 34.13
C ARG A 124 -6.65 4.71 35.50
N THR A 125 -5.83 4.65 36.55
CA THR A 125 -6.28 4.31 37.91
C THR A 125 -6.97 5.49 38.63
N LYS A 126 -6.69 6.74 38.25
CA LYS A 126 -7.39 7.92 38.83
C LYS A 126 -8.77 8.17 38.22
N ARG A 127 -9.08 7.64 37.04
CA ARG A 127 -10.38 7.86 36.36
C ARG A 127 -11.48 6.86 36.72
N ARG A 128 -11.22 5.85 37.58
CA ARG A 128 -12.24 4.87 38.00
C ARG A 128 -13.00 5.22 39.28
N ALA A 129 -12.74 6.38 39.89
CA ALA A 129 -13.46 6.82 41.09
C ALA A 129 -14.74 7.65 40.79
N ILE A 130 -15.12 7.84 39.52
CA ILE A 130 -16.30 8.65 39.14
C ILE A 130 -17.19 7.87 38.17
N VAL A 131 -17.68 6.70 38.56
CA VAL A 131 -18.89 6.12 37.97
C VAL A 131 -19.70 5.55 39.12
N THR A 132 -20.53 6.39 39.72
CA THR A 132 -21.61 5.96 40.61
C THR A 132 -22.65 5.20 39.80
N PRO A 133 -23.20 4.07 40.30
CA PRO A 133 -24.33 3.41 39.67
C PRO A 133 -25.58 4.25 39.92
N ARG A 134 -26.03 4.99 38.91
CA ARG A 134 -27.34 5.65 38.94
C ARG A 134 -28.40 4.59 38.66
N LEU A 135 -28.99 4.07 39.74
CA LEU A 135 -30.29 3.40 39.68
C LEU A 135 -31.32 4.35 39.06
N ALA A 136 -31.90 3.93 37.93
CA ALA A 136 -33.23 4.28 37.45
C ALA A 136 -33.58 3.18 36.44
N ARG A 137 -34.38 2.15 36.77
CA ARG A 137 -35.81 2.20 37.07
C ARG A 137 -36.55 2.99 35.99
N ASN A 138 -37.00 2.27 34.96
CA ASN A 138 -38.16 2.45 34.07
C ASN A 138 -38.15 1.17 33.19
N GLY A 139 -39.07 0.22 33.30
CA GLY A 139 -40.51 0.40 33.44
C GLY A 139 -41.07 0.87 32.11
N ALA A 140 -41.27 -0.07 31.18
CA ALA A 140 -42.23 0.07 30.09
C ALA A 140 -42.31 -1.27 29.35
N ASP A 141 -43.36 -2.00 29.69
CA ASP A 141 -44.04 -2.95 28.82
C ASP A 141 -44.13 -2.38 27.40
N PHE A 142 -43.48 -3.03 26.43
CA PHE A 142 -43.76 -2.79 25.03
C PHE A 142 -44.12 -4.11 24.37
N LEU A 143 -45.43 -4.38 24.44
CA LEU A 143 -46.11 -5.36 23.60
C LEU A 143 -45.83 -5.02 22.13
N SER A 144 -45.08 -5.88 21.46
CA SER A 144 -45.05 -6.00 20.00
C SER A 144 -45.05 -7.51 19.76
N GLY A 145 -46.18 -8.11 19.41
CA GLY A 145 -46.92 -7.78 18.20
C GLY A 145 -46.42 -8.68 17.09
N ASP A 146 -46.58 -10.00 17.30
CA ASP A 146 -46.16 -11.04 16.37
C ASP A 146 -47.18 -11.07 15.21
N ARG A 147 -46.89 -10.27 14.19
CA ARG A 147 -47.65 -10.18 12.94
C ARG A 147 -47.03 -11.17 11.96
N ARG A 148 -47.82 -12.22 11.66
CA ARG A 148 -47.82 -13.07 10.46
C ARG A 148 -46.98 -12.51 9.30
N GLU A 149 -46.06 -13.32 8.80
CA GLU A 149 -45.81 -13.39 7.37
C GLU A 149 -45.72 -14.86 6.92
N SER A 150 -46.55 -15.13 5.93
CA SER A 150 -46.84 -16.41 5.32
C SER A 150 -45.92 -16.58 4.10
N ALA A 151 -45.22 -17.70 3.99
CA ALA A 151 -44.69 -18.18 2.72
C ALA A 151 -44.63 -19.71 2.77
N GLY A 152 -45.48 -20.34 1.95
CA GLY A 152 -45.64 -21.79 1.83
C GLY A 152 -46.88 -22.10 1.03
#